data_AF-A0A9N9C184-F1
#
_entry.id   AF-A0A9N9C184-F1
#
_cell.length_a   1.000
_cell.length_b   1.000
_cell.length_c   1.000
_cell.angle_alpha   90.00
_cell.angle_beta   90.00
_cell.angle_gamma   90.00
#
_symmetry.space_group_name_H-M   'P 1'
#
loop_
_entity.id
_entity.type
_entity.pdbx_description
1 polymer ?
#
loop_
_entity_poly.entity_id
_entity_poly.type
_entity_poly.pdbx_seq_one_letter_code
_entity_poly.pdbx_strand_id
1 'polypeptide(L)'
;MDRETKNLVLRNKHKTYVLERHLNKHQGLHPRAPVLGEVNGEQIFPRECVKELFTVEQWLKKAREIKAGETPFKYIKSRGRARNHTGLYGEWQTAPYNPKRVIDGKIPVNKYGTVDMFKPSMCPIGAVHIPDRGTIKVAKKLGIEFAQAVVDLKFQSRYQVPVIRGIVVAKENEELVREALGKYLDIAAAQEAARQKAAERAEKRKERAESEIEDEDENETEDEAEDEAEAEDEAEDENETEDEAENETEDEAENEEE
;
A
#
# COMPACT_ATOMS: atom_id res chain seq x y z
N MET A 1 -15.16 -50.68 -4.03
CA MET A 1 -14.30 -49.87 -3.15
C MET A 1 -14.11 -50.61 -1.84
N ASP A 2 -12.87 -50.86 -1.43
CA ASP A 2 -12.51 -51.63 -0.23
C ASP A 2 -12.76 -50.85 1.07
N ARG A 3 -12.66 -51.54 2.21
CA ARG A 3 -12.95 -50.99 3.55
C ARG A 3 -11.95 -49.92 4.00
N GLU A 4 -10.68 -50.06 3.64
CA GLU A 4 -9.62 -49.12 4.02
C GLU A 4 -9.81 -47.79 3.31
N THR A 5 -10.08 -47.83 2.00
CA THR A 5 -10.42 -46.65 1.20
C THR A 5 -11.60 -45.91 1.78
N LYS A 6 -12.70 -46.61 2.12
CA LYS A 6 -13.88 -45.98 2.74
C LYS A 6 -13.55 -45.30 4.09
N ASN A 7 -12.70 -45.92 4.92
CA ASN A 7 -12.27 -45.35 6.19
C ASN A 7 -11.40 -44.09 6.01
N LEU A 8 -10.49 -44.08 5.03
CA LEU A 8 -9.69 -42.90 4.70
C LEU A 8 -10.57 -41.75 4.17
N VAL A 9 -11.58 -42.08 3.36
CA VAL A 9 -12.57 -41.11 2.88
C VAL A 9 -13.33 -40.49 4.04
N LEU A 10 -13.90 -41.29 4.95
CA LEU A 10 -14.63 -40.79 6.12
C LEU A 10 -13.85 -39.72 6.90
N ARG A 11 -12.53 -39.92 7.08
CA ARG A 11 -11.63 -39.01 7.81
C ARG A 11 -11.05 -37.86 6.97
N ASN A 12 -11.52 -37.69 5.72
CA ASN A 12 -10.99 -36.73 4.74
C ASN A 12 -9.48 -36.88 4.46
N LYS A 13 -8.92 -38.08 4.64
CA LYS A 13 -7.50 -38.39 4.40
C LYS A 13 -7.23 -38.97 3.01
N HIS A 14 -8.28 -39.39 2.29
CA HIS A 14 -8.13 -39.96 0.95
C HIS A 14 -7.82 -38.89 -0.09
N LYS A 15 -6.84 -39.09 -0.98
CA LYS A 15 -6.40 -38.05 -1.94
C LYS A 15 -7.32 -37.86 -3.14
N THR A 16 -8.05 -38.88 -3.57
CA THR A 16 -8.84 -38.85 -4.82
C THR A 16 -10.35 -38.87 -4.61
N TYR A 17 -10.84 -39.14 -3.40
CA TYR A 17 -12.26 -39.32 -3.12
C TYR A 17 -12.68 -38.43 -1.94
N VAL A 18 -13.95 -38.03 -1.93
CA VAL A 18 -14.47 -37.06 -0.98
C VAL A 18 -15.96 -37.27 -0.72
N LEU A 19 -16.40 -36.88 0.47
CA LEU A 19 -17.81 -36.78 0.82
C LEU A 19 -18.23 -35.32 0.76
N GLU A 20 -19.50 -35.08 0.46
CA GLU A 20 -20.04 -33.72 0.35
C GLU A 20 -19.81 -32.88 1.63
N ARG A 21 -19.86 -33.49 2.81
CA ARG A 21 -19.60 -32.79 4.09
C ARG A 21 -18.19 -32.23 4.23
N HIS A 22 -17.22 -32.72 3.45
CA HIS A 22 -15.84 -32.23 3.52
C HIS A 22 -15.61 -30.97 2.69
N LEU A 23 -16.56 -30.62 1.82
CA LEU A 23 -16.44 -29.43 0.99
C LEU A 23 -16.58 -28.17 1.83
N ASN A 24 -15.72 -27.19 1.55
CA ASN A 24 -15.85 -25.89 2.18
C ASN A 24 -17.04 -25.09 1.59
N LYS A 25 -17.34 -23.94 2.19
CA LYS A 25 -18.46 -23.08 1.75
C LYS A 25 -18.33 -22.54 0.33
N HIS A 26 -17.11 -22.45 -0.21
CA HIS A 26 -16.78 -22.00 -1.57
C HIS A 26 -16.54 -23.17 -2.54
N GLN A 27 -16.97 -24.37 -2.20
CA GLN A 27 -16.88 -25.55 -3.04
C GLN A 27 -18.26 -26.17 -3.27
N GLY A 28 -18.39 -26.85 -4.40
CA GLY A 28 -19.57 -27.61 -4.81
C GLY A 28 -19.19 -28.84 -5.65
N LEU A 29 -20.10 -29.82 -5.75
CA LEU A 29 -19.92 -31.00 -6.59
C LEU A 29 -20.56 -30.78 -7.96
N HIS A 30 -19.76 -30.76 -9.02
CA HIS A 30 -20.25 -30.64 -10.40
C HIS A 30 -19.34 -31.37 -11.43
N PRO A 31 -19.91 -32.26 -12.27
CA PRO A 31 -21.24 -32.84 -12.13
C PRO A 31 -21.33 -33.69 -10.84
N ARG A 32 -22.53 -33.96 -10.33
CA ARG A 32 -22.75 -34.88 -9.20
C ARG A 32 -22.69 -36.35 -9.64
N ALA A 33 -21.69 -36.69 -10.45
CA ALA A 33 -21.47 -38.02 -11.00
C ALA A 33 -20.00 -38.18 -11.44
N PRO A 34 -19.45 -39.41 -11.46
CA PRO A 34 -20.07 -40.66 -10.98
C PRO A 34 -20.07 -40.73 -9.44
N VAL A 35 -21.00 -41.51 -8.89
CA VAL A 35 -20.97 -41.93 -7.48
C VAL A 35 -20.20 -43.25 -7.42
N LEU A 36 -19.05 -43.24 -6.73
CA LEU A 36 -18.13 -44.38 -6.68
C LEU A 36 -18.48 -45.40 -5.58
N GLY A 37 -19.40 -45.04 -4.71
CA GLY A 37 -19.90 -45.88 -3.63
C GLY A 37 -20.54 -45.04 -2.53
N GLU A 38 -20.85 -45.72 -1.44
CA GLU A 38 -21.49 -45.13 -0.28
C GLU A 38 -20.77 -45.60 1.00
N VAL A 39 -20.71 -44.70 1.98
CA VAL A 39 -20.28 -45.00 3.34
C VAL A 39 -21.15 -44.22 4.33
N ASN A 40 -21.75 -44.92 5.29
CA ASN A 40 -22.66 -44.34 6.29
C ASN A 40 -23.79 -43.48 5.70
N GLY A 41 -24.38 -43.89 4.57
CA GLY A 41 -25.44 -43.13 3.90
C GLY A 41 -24.94 -41.93 3.08
N GLU A 42 -23.63 -41.67 3.04
CA GLU A 42 -23.05 -40.58 2.25
C GLU A 42 -22.41 -41.09 0.96
N GLN A 43 -22.73 -40.42 -0.14
CA GLN A 43 -22.18 -40.71 -1.46
C GLN A 43 -20.71 -40.28 -1.55
N ILE A 44 -19.89 -41.18 -2.09
CA ILE A 44 -18.46 -40.96 -2.33
C ILE A 44 -18.29 -40.48 -3.77
N PHE A 45 -17.74 -39.27 -3.91
CA PHE A 45 -17.43 -38.67 -5.20
C PHE A 45 -15.92 -38.62 -5.46
N PRO A 46 -15.49 -38.63 -6.74
CA PRO A 46 -14.15 -38.20 -7.09
C PRO A 46 -13.92 -36.75 -6.65
N ARG A 47 -12.73 -36.44 -6.15
CA ARG A 47 -12.35 -35.04 -5.86
C ARG A 47 -12.30 -34.17 -7.10
N GLU A 48 -12.16 -34.75 -8.28
CA GLU A 48 -12.27 -34.04 -9.56
C GLU A 48 -13.65 -33.39 -9.78
N CYS A 49 -14.71 -33.93 -9.15
CA CYS A 49 -16.05 -33.34 -9.15
C CYS A 49 -16.14 -32.11 -8.23
N VAL A 50 -15.18 -31.91 -7.31
CA VAL A 50 -15.16 -30.72 -6.46
C VAL A 50 -14.70 -29.54 -7.28
N LYS A 51 -15.59 -28.56 -7.43
CA LYS A 51 -15.31 -27.33 -8.14
C LYS A 51 -15.34 -26.15 -7.19
N GLU A 52 -14.48 -25.18 -7.45
CA GLU A 52 -14.50 -23.90 -6.77
C GLU A 52 -15.67 -23.05 -7.24
N LEU A 53 -16.28 -22.36 -6.30
CA LEU A 53 -17.40 -21.47 -6.52
C LEU A 53 -17.03 -20.06 -6.07
N PHE A 54 -17.34 -19.10 -6.93
CA PHE A 54 -16.98 -17.70 -6.75
C PHE A 54 -18.20 -16.80 -6.85
N THR A 55 -18.15 -15.64 -6.20
CA THR A 55 -19.15 -14.58 -6.40
C THR A 55 -19.04 -14.00 -7.82
N VAL A 56 -20.05 -13.24 -8.25
CA VAL A 56 -20.02 -12.52 -9.52
C VAL A 56 -18.78 -11.62 -9.61
N GLU A 57 -18.47 -10.88 -8.54
CA GLU A 57 -17.30 -9.99 -8.47
C GLU A 57 -15.97 -10.76 -8.59
N GLN A 58 -15.88 -11.93 -7.94
CA GLN A 58 -14.68 -12.78 -8.03
C GLN A 58 -14.51 -13.38 -9.43
N TRP A 59 -15.60 -13.76 -10.11
CA TRP A 59 -15.54 -14.18 -11.51
C TRP A 59 -15.14 -13.03 -12.45
N LEU A 60 -15.65 -11.82 -12.20
CA LEU A 60 -15.26 -10.63 -12.96
C LEU A 60 -13.75 -10.35 -12.86
N LYS A 61 -13.15 -10.47 -11.66
CA LYS A 61 -11.69 -10.40 -11.47
C LYS A 61 -10.93 -11.46 -12.28
N LYS A 62 -11.56 -12.61 -12.55
CA LYS A 62 -11.00 -13.67 -13.40
C LYS A 62 -11.25 -13.43 -14.90
N ALA A 63 -11.80 -12.27 -15.29
CA ALA A 63 -12.28 -11.95 -16.64
C ALA A 63 -13.31 -12.96 -17.16
N ARG A 64 -14.30 -13.26 -16.33
CA ARG A 64 -15.45 -14.09 -16.69
C ARG A 64 -16.74 -13.42 -16.23
N GLU A 65 -17.81 -13.67 -16.97
CA GLU A 65 -19.16 -13.21 -16.64
C GLU A 65 -20.11 -14.39 -16.51
N ILE A 66 -21.13 -14.23 -15.68
CA ILE A 66 -22.18 -15.25 -15.51
C ILE A 66 -23.00 -15.29 -16.80
N LYS A 67 -23.27 -16.49 -17.35
CA LYS A 67 -24.12 -16.64 -18.53
C LYS A 67 -25.53 -16.12 -18.21
N ALA A 68 -26.19 -15.55 -19.21
CA ALA A 68 -27.53 -15.00 -19.04
C ALA A 68 -28.52 -16.09 -18.56
N GLY A 69 -29.29 -15.79 -17.52
CA GLY A 69 -30.31 -16.70 -16.96
C GLY A 69 -29.82 -17.75 -15.98
N GLU A 70 -28.51 -17.84 -15.71
CA GLU A 70 -27.97 -18.75 -14.69
C GLU A 70 -28.39 -18.34 -13.28
N THR A 71 -28.70 -19.32 -12.43
CA THR A 71 -28.98 -19.11 -11.00
C THR A 71 -27.77 -19.52 -10.16
N PRO A 72 -27.54 -18.92 -8.97
CA PRO A 72 -26.43 -19.33 -8.10
C PRO A 72 -26.46 -20.83 -7.79
N PHE A 73 -25.33 -21.50 -7.96
CA PHE A 73 -25.18 -22.91 -7.58
C PHE A 73 -25.29 -23.12 -6.06
N LYS A 74 -24.83 -22.15 -5.28
CA LYS A 74 -24.83 -22.20 -3.81
C LYS A 74 -24.97 -20.79 -3.24
N TYR A 75 -25.66 -20.67 -2.11
CA TYR A 75 -25.75 -19.42 -1.37
C TYR A 75 -24.92 -19.48 -0.09
N ILE A 76 -24.24 -18.38 0.22
CA ILE A 76 -23.54 -18.21 1.51
C ILE A 76 -24.13 -17.02 2.26
N LYS A 77 -24.06 -17.03 3.59
CA LYS A 77 -24.41 -15.86 4.40
C LYS A 77 -23.39 -14.74 4.14
N SER A 78 -23.86 -13.54 3.81
CA SER A 78 -23.00 -12.36 3.67
C SER A 78 -22.36 -11.99 5.01
N ARG A 79 -21.19 -11.36 4.97
CA ARG A 79 -20.42 -10.91 6.15
C ARG A 79 -20.91 -9.57 6.73
N GLY A 80 -22.02 -9.01 6.23
CA GLY A 80 -22.57 -7.72 6.67
C GLY A 80 -23.77 -7.82 7.62
N ARG A 81 -24.21 -6.67 8.16
CA ARG A 81 -25.39 -6.56 9.06
C ARG A 81 -26.73 -6.91 8.37
N ALA A 82 -26.79 -6.80 7.05
CA ALA A 82 -27.94 -7.24 6.28
C ALA A 82 -27.93 -8.77 6.14
N ARG A 83 -29.07 -9.43 6.39
CA ARG A 83 -29.27 -10.89 6.20
C ARG A 83 -29.35 -11.27 4.71
N ASN A 84 -28.45 -10.74 3.90
CA ASN A 84 -28.43 -11.01 2.47
C ASN A 84 -27.60 -12.26 2.22
N HIS A 85 -28.11 -13.15 1.36
CA HIS A 85 -27.35 -14.28 0.85
C HIS A 85 -26.54 -13.84 -0.37
N THR A 86 -25.27 -14.25 -0.44
CA THR A 86 -24.43 -14.04 -1.61
C THR A 86 -24.42 -15.32 -2.43
N GLY A 87 -24.81 -15.22 -3.70
CA GLY A 87 -24.76 -16.32 -4.65
C GLY A 87 -23.33 -16.64 -5.09
N LEU A 88 -23.00 -17.92 -5.14
CA LEU A 88 -21.77 -18.47 -5.68
C LEU A 88 -22.07 -19.27 -6.94
N TYR A 89 -21.19 -19.12 -7.93
CA TYR A 89 -21.32 -19.72 -9.25
C TYR A 89 -20.09 -20.55 -9.56
N GLY A 90 -20.28 -21.63 -10.30
CA GLY A 90 -19.19 -22.45 -10.82
C GLY A 90 -18.74 -22.01 -12.20
N GLU A 91 -17.56 -22.46 -12.64
CA GLU A 91 -17.00 -22.08 -13.95
C GLU A 91 -17.93 -22.42 -15.12
N TRP A 92 -18.64 -23.55 -15.05
CA TRP A 92 -19.59 -24.02 -16.08
C TRP A 92 -20.76 -23.06 -16.31
N GLN A 93 -21.10 -22.23 -15.32
CA GLN A 93 -22.14 -21.20 -15.37
C GLN A 93 -21.62 -19.86 -15.92
N THR A 94 -20.35 -19.81 -16.32
CA THR A 94 -19.70 -18.57 -16.75
C THR A 94 -19.14 -18.68 -18.16
N ALA A 95 -19.04 -17.55 -18.83
CA ALA A 95 -18.36 -17.39 -20.10
C ALA A 95 -17.15 -16.45 -19.92
N PRO A 96 -16.15 -16.49 -20.83
CA PRO A 96 -15.13 -15.44 -20.90
C PRO A 96 -15.78 -14.06 -20.97
N TYR A 97 -15.23 -13.09 -20.25
CA TYR A 97 -15.73 -11.72 -20.24
C TYR A 97 -15.68 -11.13 -21.65
N ASN A 98 -16.79 -10.55 -22.10
CA ASN A 98 -16.89 -9.91 -23.40
C ASN A 98 -16.70 -8.38 -23.25
N PRO A 99 -15.50 -7.82 -23.54
CA PRO A 99 -15.26 -6.40 -23.40
C PRO A 99 -16.14 -5.58 -24.35
N LYS A 100 -16.74 -4.53 -23.82
CA LYS A 100 -17.56 -3.60 -24.61
C LYS A 100 -16.69 -2.87 -25.65
N ARG A 101 -17.29 -2.52 -26.79
CA ARG A 101 -16.63 -1.73 -27.84
C ARG A 101 -16.66 -0.24 -27.50
N VAL A 102 -15.61 0.48 -27.87
CA VAL A 102 -15.62 1.95 -27.94
C VAL A 102 -16.52 2.36 -29.10
N ILE A 103 -17.41 3.33 -28.86
CA ILE A 103 -18.36 3.87 -29.85
C ILE A 103 -18.21 5.38 -29.87
N ASP A 104 -17.98 5.98 -31.04
CA ASP A 104 -17.80 7.43 -31.23
C ASP A 104 -16.75 8.05 -30.31
N GLY A 105 -15.62 7.36 -30.12
CA GLY A 105 -14.54 7.78 -29.21
C GLY A 105 -14.87 7.68 -27.72
N LYS A 106 -16.11 7.31 -27.35
CA LYS A 106 -16.55 7.18 -25.95
C LYS A 106 -16.21 5.81 -25.39
N ILE A 107 -15.52 5.83 -24.26
CA ILE A 107 -15.06 4.62 -23.59
C ILE A 107 -16.20 4.06 -22.73
N PRO A 108 -16.56 2.79 -22.88
CA PRO A 108 -17.62 2.19 -22.07
C PRO A 108 -17.16 2.05 -20.62
N VAL A 109 -17.83 2.77 -19.72
CA VAL A 109 -17.55 2.75 -18.27
C VAL A 109 -18.56 1.91 -17.49
N ASN A 110 -18.16 1.48 -16.30
CA ASN A 110 -19.05 0.88 -15.32
C ASN A 110 -19.87 1.96 -14.59
N LYS A 111 -20.72 1.57 -13.63
CA LYS A 111 -21.57 2.48 -12.84
C LYS A 111 -20.80 3.53 -12.01
N TYR A 112 -19.48 3.37 -11.87
CA TYR A 112 -18.61 4.29 -11.14
C TYR A 112 -17.84 5.24 -12.07
N GLY A 113 -18.07 5.19 -13.38
CA GLY A 113 -17.32 5.98 -14.35
C GLY A 113 -15.89 5.47 -14.60
N THR A 114 -15.59 4.22 -14.24
CA THR A 114 -14.27 3.59 -14.43
C THR A 114 -14.36 2.37 -15.34
N VAL A 115 -13.22 1.86 -15.79
CA VAL A 115 -13.12 0.57 -16.48
C VAL A 115 -12.46 -0.44 -15.55
N ASP A 116 -13.10 -1.59 -15.39
CA ASP A 116 -12.55 -2.72 -14.63
C ASP A 116 -11.49 -3.44 -15.50
N MET A 117 -10.21 -3.22 -15.16
CA MET A 117 -9.03 -3.68 -15.90
C MET A 117 -8.25 -4.73 -15.09
N PHE A 118 -8.93 -5.76 -14.58
CA PHE A 118 -8.28 -6.83 -13.80
C PHE A 118 -7.37 -7.74 -14.65
N LYS A 119 -7.67 -7.87 -15.94
CA LYS A 119 -6.86 -8.58 -16.93
C LYS A 119 -6.75 -7.77 -18.22
N PRO A 120 -5.67 -7.93 -19.01
CA PRO A 120 -5.54 -7.27 -20.31
C PRO A 120 -6.70 -7.53 -21.28
N SER A 121 -7.30 -8.73 -21.23
CA SER A 121 -8.45 -9.11 -22.06
C SER A 121 -9.75 -8.37 -21.74
N MET A 122 -9.79 -7.62 -20.63
CA MET A 122 -10.95 -6.80 -20.25
C MET A 122 -10.90 -5.40 -20.88
N CYS A 123 -9.81 -5.05 -21.58
CA CYS A 123 -9.71 -3.78 -22.27
C CYS A 123 -10.84 -3.63 -23.30
N PRO A 124 -11.60 -2.52 -23.28
CA PRO A 124 -12.61 -2.25 -24.29
C PRO A 124 -12.04 -2.40 -25.70
N ILE A 125 -12.81 -3.01 -26.59
CA ILE A 125 -12.36 -3.23 -27.96
C ILE A 125 -12.28 -1.87 -28.67
N GLY A 126 -11.12 -1.56 -29.25
CA GLY A 126 -10.83 -0.24 -29.82
C GLY A 126 -10.22 0.75 -28.82
N ALA A 127 -9.96 0.33 -27.58
CA ALA A 127 -9.23 1.09 -26.59
C ALA A 127 -7.87 0.45 -26.27
N VAL A 128 -7.02 1.22 -25.58
CA VAL A 128 -5.75 0.77 -25.02
C VAL A 128 -5.62 1.25 -23.58
N HIS A 129 -5.06 0.40 -22.73
CA HIS A 129 -4.74 0.70 -21.34
C HIS A 129 -3.29 1.20 -21.24
N ILE A 130 -3.10 2.40 -20.69
CA ILE A 130 -1.80 3.02 -20.43
C ILE A 130 -1.59 3.03 -18.89
N PRO A 131 -0.84 2.07 -18.32
CA PRO A 131 -0.75 1.83 -16.88
C PRO A 131 0.25 2.73 -16.14
N ASP A 132 0.45 3.96 -16.61
CA ASP A 132 1.47 4.89 -16.13
C ASP A 132 0.90 5.99 -15.22
N ARG A 133 1.76 6.49 -14.32
CA ARG A 133 1.42 7.61 -13.43
C ARG A 133 1.37 8.91 -14.23
N GLY A 134 0.54 9.87 -13.80
CA GLY A 134 0.43 11.17 -14.47
C GLY A 134 -0.44 11.19 -15.74
N THR A 135 -0.80 10.02 -16.28
CA THR A 135 -1.68 9.86 -17.45
C THR A 135 -2.99 10.65 -17.35
N ILE A 136 -3.65 10.66 -16.19
CA ILE A 136 -4.89 11.43 -15.98
C ILE A 136 -4.67 12.93 -16.22
N LYS A 137 -3.56 13.50 -15.76
CA LYS A 137 -3.25 14.92 -15.94
C LYS A 137 -2.97 15.23 -17.40
N VAL A 138 -2.23 14.35 -18.07
CA VAL A 138 -1.88 14.46 -19.49
C VAL A 138 -3.14 14.41 -20.36
N ALA A 139 -3.99 13.40 -20.17
CA ALA A 139 -5.22 13.24 -20.94
C ALA A 139 -6.17 14.43 -20.76
N LYS A 140 -6.32 14.94 -19.53
CA LYS A 140 -7.08 16.18 -19.25
C LYS A 140 -6.51 17.39 -19.97
N LYS A 141 -5.19 17.56 -19.98
CA LYS A 141 -4.52 18.69 -20.66
C LYS A 141 -4.69 18.64 -22.18
N LEU A 142 -4.76 17.44 -22.75
CA LEU A 142 -4.99 17.21 -24.17
C LEU A 142 -6.47 17.27 -24.57
N GLY A 143 -7.41 17.31 -23.61
CA GLY A 143 -8.84 17.28 -23.90
C GLY A 143 -9.33 15.96 -24.52
N ILE A 144 -8.63 14.86 -24.26
CA ILE A 144 -8.94 13.53 -24.81
C ILE A 144 -9.92 12.81 -23.89
N GLU A 145 -10.90 12.11 -24.45
CA GLU A 145 -11.80 11.24 -23.70
C GLU A 145 -11.03 10.04 -23.11
N PHE A 146 -11.12 9.84 -21.80
CA PHE A 146 -10.45 8.76 -21.10
C PHE A 146 -11.29 8.21 -19.95
N ALA A 147 -11.02 6.98 -19.54
CA ALA A 147 -11.57 6.39 -18.33
C ALA A 147 -10.46 5.91 -17.40
N GLN A 148 -10.67 5.99 -16.09
CA GLN A 148 -9.70 5.46 -15.13
C GLN A 148 -9.72 3.94 -15.12
N ALA A 149 -8.54 3.32 -15.13
CA ALA A 149 -8.39 1.86 -15.11
C ALA A 149 -8.26 1.35 -13.68
N VAL A 150 -9.28 0.64 -13.19
CA VAL A 150 -9.24 -0.04 -11.89
C VAL A 150 -8.65 -1.43 -12.10
N VAL A 151 -7.44 -1.65 -11.61
CA VAL A 151 -6.70 -2.91 -11.82
C VAL A 151 -6.83 -3.90 -10.66
N ASP A 152 -7.19 -3.42 -9.47
CA ASP A 152 -7.51 -4.27 -8.32
C ASP A 152 -8.40 -3.52 -7.31
N LEU A 153 -8.88 -4.23 -6.29
CA LEU A 153 -9.56 -3.67 -5.13
C LEU A 153 -8.78 -4.06 -3.89
N LYS A 154 -8.19 -3.08 -3.21
CA LYS A 154 -7.46 -3.30 -1.95
C LYS A 154 -8.40 -3.17 -0.77
N PHE A 155 -8.20 -3.99 0.26
CA PHE A 155 -8.89 -3.81 1.52
C PHE A 155 -8.12 -2.76 2.33
N GLN A 156 -8.78 -1.67 2.68
CA GLN A 156 -8.21 -0.62 3.53
C GLN A 156 -9.17 -0.38 4.70
N SER A 157 -8.70 -0.70 5.91
CA SER A 157 -9.54 -0.74 7.12
C SER A 157 -10.76 -1.68 6.91
N ARG A 158 -12.00 -1.19 6.99
CA ARG A 158 -13.23 -1.98 6.81
C ARG A 158 -13.85 -1.89 5.41
N TYR A 159 -13.20 -1.21 4.46
CA TYR A 159 -13.75 -0.93 3.14
C TYR A 159 -12.85 -1.45 2.00
N GLN A 160 -13.44 -1.78 0.87
CA GLN A 160 -12.72 -2.06 -0.37
C GLN A 160 -12.55 -0.75 -1.15
N VAL A 161 -11.31 -0.43 -1.49
CA VAL A 161 -10.93 0.78 -2.24
C VAL A 161 -10.34 0.37 -3.58
N PRO A 162 -10.74 0.99 -4.70
CA PRO A 162 -10.17 0.68 -6.00
C PRO A 162 -8.71 1.09 -6.10
N VAL A 163 -7.88 0.18 -6.62
CA VAL A 163 -6.50 0.45 -7.03
C VAL A 163 -6.54 0.88 -8.48
N ILE A 164 -6.43 2.19 -8.68
CA ILE A 164 -6.42 2.80 -10.01
C ILE A 164 -4.98 2.83 -10.52
N ARG A 165 -4.77 2.32 -11.74
CA ARG A 165 -3.46 2.34 -12.39
C ARG A 165 -3.61 2.81 -13.83
N GLY A 166 -3.36 4.09 -14.03
CA GLY A 166 -3.39 4.71 -15.35
C GLY A 166 -4.80 4.90 -15.91
N ILE A 167 -4.88 4.98 -17.24
CA ILE A 167 -6.13 5.27 -17.96
C ILE A 167 -6.34 4.33 -19.14
N VAL A 168 -7.59 4.18 -19.53
CA VAL A 168 -7.99 3.60 -20.82
C VAL A 168 -8.31 4.77 -21.75
N VAL A 169 -7.82 4.72 -22.99
CA VAL A 169 -8.06 5.70 -24.06
C VAL A 169 -8.45 5.00 -25.36
N ALA A 170 -9.15 5.67 -26.25
CA ALA A 170 -9.35 5.16 -27.62
C ALA A 170 -7.99 4.91 -28.30
N LYS A 171 -7.89 3.84 -29.09
CA LYS A 171 -6.63 3.41 -29.70
C LYS A 171 -5.99 4.49 -30.59
N GLU A 172 -6.80 5.30 -31.26
CA GLU A 172 -6.36 6.44 -32.07
C GLU A 172 -5.59 7.51 -31.28
N ASN A 173 -5.87 7.64 -29.98
CA ASN A 173 -5.25 8.63 -29.12
C ASN A 173 -4.03 8.09 -28.35
N GLU A 174 -3.70 6.80 -28.52
CA GLU A 174 -2.63 6.15 -27.75
C GLU A 174 -1.28 6.86 -27.92
N GLU A 175 -0.87 7.08 -29.17
CA GLU A 175 0.44 7.66 -29.49
C GLU A 175 0.57 9.08 -28.95
N LEU A 176 -0.45 9.91 -29.17
CA LEU A 176 -0.51 11.29 -28.68
C LEU A 176 -0.41 11.35 -27.15
N VAL A 177 -1.10 10.46 -26.44
CA VAL A 177 -1.05 10.41 -24.98
C VAL A 177 0.32 9.93 -24.49
N ARG A 178 0.92 8.91 -25.11
CA ARG A 178 2.25 8.39 -24.73
C ARG A 178 3.35 9.44 -24.94
N GLU A 179 3.33 10.16 -26.07
CA GLU A 179 4.30 11.22 -26.34
C GLU A 179 4.18 12.36 -25.34
N ALA A 180 2.96 12.85 -25.11
CA ALA A 180 2.72 13.91 -24.14
C ALA A 180 3.05 13.48 -22.70
N LEU A 181 2.86 12.20 -22.39
CA LEU A 181 3.25 11.62 -21.11
C LEU A 181 4.77 11.58 -20.95
N GLY A 182 5.53 11.19 -21.98
CA GLY A 182 6.99 11.22 -21.94
C GLY A 182 7.51 12.61 -21.57
N LYS A 183 7.05 13.65 -22.30
CA LYS A 183 7.40 15.05 -22.00
C LYS A 183 6.99 15.46 -20.58
N TYR A 184 5.81 15.05 -20.13
CA TYR A 184 5.33 15.35 -18.77
C TYR A 184 6.22 14.71 -17.69
N LEU A 185 6.65 13.46 -17.89
CA LEU A 185 7.51 12.74 -16.96
C LEU A 185 8.91 13.33 -16.92
N ASP A 186 9.48 13.72 -18.06
CA ASP A 186 10.80 14.37 -18.11
C ASP A 186 10.82 15.69 -17.33
N ILE A 187 9.78 16.53 -17.53
CA ILE A 187 9.62 17.78 -16.78
C ILE A 187 9.45 17.51 -15.28
N ALA A 188 8.63 16.51 -14.92
CA ALA A 188 8.40 16.16 -13.52
C ALA A 188 9.67 15.65 -12.84
N ALA A 189 10.46 14.81 -13.52
CA ALA A 189 11.73 14.28 -13.03
C ALA A 189 12.77 15.41 -12.82
N ALA A 190 12.86 16.36 -13.76
CA ALA A 190 13.76 17.51 -13.61
C ALA A 190 13.36 18.39 -12.41
N GLN A 191 12.05 18.62 -12.20
CA GLN A 191 11.55 19.37 -11.05
C GLN A 191 11.79 18.63 -9.72
N GLU A 192 11.60 17.32 -9.68
CA GLU A 192 11.86 16.51 -8.49
C GLU A 192 13.35 16.49 -8.14
N ALA A 193 14.23 16.32 -9.13
CA ALA A 193 15.68 16.39 -8.93
C ALA A 193 16.13 17.77 -8.43
N ALA A 194 15.53 18.86 -8.94
CA ALA A 194 15.80 20.21 -8.45
C ALA A 194 15.33 20.40 -7.00
N ARG A 195 14.15 19.87 -6.65
CA ARG A 195 13.61 19.91 -5.28
C ARG A 195 14.46 19.09 -4.30
N GLN A 196 14.90 17.90 -4.70
CA GLN A 196 15.79 17.06 -3.88
C GLN A 196 17.12 17.77 -3.62
N LYS A 197 17.74 18.34 -4.67
CA LYS A 197 18.98 19.13 -4.52
C LYS A 197 18.78 20.36 -3.63
N ALA A 198 17.63 21.02 -3.70
CA ALA A 198 17.30 22.16 -2.85
C ALA A 198 17.08 21.74 -1.39
N ALA A 199 16.39 20.61 -1.16
CA ALA A 199 16.17 20.05 0.17
C ALA A 199 17.49 19.61 0.83
N GLU A 200 18.36 18.91 0.09
CA GLU A 200 19.68 18.50 0.55
C GLU A 200 20.57 19.71 0.92
N ARG A 201 20.52 20.79 0.12
CA ARG A 201 21.23 22.04 0.44
C ARG A 201 20.66 22.73 1.68
N ALA A 202 19.34 22.69 1.86
CA ALA A 202 18.68 23.27 3.03
C ALA A 202 19.00 22.47 4.31
N GLU A 203 19.04 21.15 4.22
CA GLU A 203 19.44 20.24 5.30
C GLU A 203 20.90 20.50 5.71
N LYS A 204 21.84 20.52 4.76
CA LYS A 204 23.25 20.87 5.03
C LYS A 204 23.43 22.26 5.64
N ARG A 205 22.60 23.23 5.24
CA ARG A 205 22.63 24.58 5.83
C ARG A 205 22.09 24.56 7.26
N LYS A 206 21.10 23.74 7.55
CA LYS A 206 20.54 23.57 8.91
C LYS A 206 21.56 22.89 9.82
N GLU A 207 22.17 21.80 9.36
CA GLU A 207 23.24 21.10 10.09
C GLU A 207 24.42 22.02 10.40
N ARG A 208 24.86 22.83 9.43
CA ARG A 208 25.94 23.81 9.65
C ARG A 208 25.56 24.90 10.65
N ALA A 209 24.33 25.41 10.58
CA ALA A 209 23.87 26.42 11.53
C ALA A 209 23.71 25.83 12.94
N GLU A 210 23.34 24.55 13.06
CA GLU A 210 23.28 23.85 14.35
C GLU A 210 24.68 23.64 14.94
N SER A 211 25.68 23.24 14.13
CA SER A 211 27.06 23.13 14.62
C SER A 211 27.67 24.48 14.98
N GLU A 212 27.39 25.54 14.20
CA GLU A 212 27.87 26.90 14.52
C GLU A 212 27.27 27.43 15.84
N ILE A 213 26.03 27.08 16.19
CA ILE A 213 25.44 27.41 17.49
C ILE A 213 26.07 26.57 18.61
N GLU A 214 26.33 25.28 18.38
CA GLU A 214 26.98 24.41 19.37
C GLU A 214 28.42 24.86 19.65
N ASP A 215 29.17 25.29 18.63
CA ASP A 215 30.52 25.88 18.76
C ASP A 215 30.49 27.26 19.47
N GLU A 216 29.45 28.06 19.28
CA GLU A 216 29.26 29.35 19.98
C GLU A 216 28.89 29.13 21.46
N ASP A 217 27.97 28.21 21.75
CA ASP A 217 27.58 27.84 23.12
C ASP A 217 28.79 27.25 23.90
N GLU A 218 29.64 26.42 23.25
CA GLU A 218 30.86 25.88 23.88
C GLU A 218 31.88 26.99 24.22
N ASN A 219 32.16 27.91 23.28
CA ASN A 219 33.08 29.02 23.55
C ASN A 219 32.55 29.96 24.64
N GLU A 220 31.25 30.29 24.66
CA GLU A 220 30.67 31.11 25.73
C GLU A 220 30.82 30.44 27.10
N THR A 221 30.71 29.11 27.20
CA THR A 221 30.94 28.40 28.47
C THR A 221 32.41 28.32 28.88
N GLU A 222 33.34 28.29 27.93
CA GLU A 222 34.77 28.34 28.20
C GLU A 222 35.18 29.75 28.66
N ASP A 223 34.71 30.80 27.98
CA ASP A 223 34.93 32.20 28.36
C ASP A 223 34.35 32.52 29.75
N GLU A 224 33.13 32.05 30.08
CA GLU A 224 32.53 32.24 31.42
C GLU A 224 33.33 31.52 32.53
N ALA A 225 33.93 30.36 32.23
CA ALA A 225 34.74 29.62 33.19
C ALA A 225 36.13 30.26 33.41
N GLU A 226 36.71 30.87 32.37
CA GLU A 226 37.94 31.65 32.48
C GLU A 226 37.70 32.94 33.29
N ASP A 227 36.61 33.67 33.03
CA ASP A 227 36.22 34.87 33.80
C ASP A 227 35.94 34.55 35.29
N GLU A 228 35.30 33.41 35.60
CA GLU A 228 35.08 32.98 36.99
C GLU A 228 36.40 32.62 37.69
N ALA A 229 37.35 31.97 36.99
CA ALA A 229 38.64 31.61 37.55
C ALA A 229 39.53 32.85 37.81
N GLU A 230 39.52 33.84 36.90
CA GLU A 230 40.24 35.11 37.11
C GLU A 230 39.65 35.90 38.29
N ALA A 231 38.32 35.88 38.47
CA ALA A 231 37.67 36.52 39.61
C ALA A 231 37.96 35.82 40.95
N GLU A 232 38.15 34.49 40.95
CA GLU A 232 38.59 33.74 42.13
C GLU A 232 40.05 34.05 42.49
N ASP A 233 40.96 34.12 41.51
CA ASP A 233 42.36 34.50 41.72
C ASP A 233 42.49 35.95 42.22
N GLU A 234 41.73 36.91 41.69
CA GLU A 234 41.73 38.30 42.19
C GLU A 234 41.17 38.41 43.63
N ALA A 235 40.20 37.56 44.00
CA ALA A 235 39.66 37.53 45.36
C ALA A 235 40.62 36.87 46.38
N GLU A 236 41.50 35.97 45.93
CA GLU A 236 42.58 35.41 46.76
C GLU A 236 43.71 36.44 46.99
N ASP A 237 44.05 37.25 45.98
CA ASP A 237 45.07 38.31 46.08
C ASP A 237 44.60 39.47 46.99
N GLU A 238 43.30 39.85 46.94
CA GLU A 238 42.72 40.82 47.89
C GLU A 238 42.74 40.32 49.35
N ASN A 239 42.57 39.01 49.58
CA ASN A 239 42.65 38.41 50.92
C ASN A 239 44.09 38.34 51.46
N GLU A 240 45.10 38.12 50.60
CA GLU A 240 46.51 38.20 51.00
C GLU A 240 46.93 39.63 51.38
N THR A 241 46.33 40.66 50.78
CA THR A 241 46.61 42.06 51.16
C THR A 241 45.95 42.51 52.48
N GLU A 242 44.87 41.85 52.92
CA GLU A 242 44.27 42.10 54.24
C GLU A 242 45.03 41.38 55.38
N ASP A 243 45.64 40.22 55.13
CA ASP A 243 46.47 39.49 56.13
C ASP A 243 47.87 40.12 56.35
N GLU A 244 48.44 40.86 55.38
CA GLU A 244 49.67 41.64 55.60
C GLU A 244 49.44 42.97 56.36
N ALA A 245 48.21 43.51 56.38
CA ALA A 245 47.88 44.73 57.09
C ALA A 245 47.61 44.53 58.60
N GLU A 246 47.33 43.30 59.06
CA GLU A 246 47.15 42.98 60.48
C GLU A 246 48.44 42.52 61.20
N ASN A 247 49.57 42.37 60.49
CA ASN A 247 50.84 41.91 61.07
C ASN A 247 51.94 42.99 61.18
N GLU A 248 51.65 44.25 60.81
CA GLU A 248 52.55 45.42 60.98
C GLU A 248 52.08 46.41 62.06
N THR A 249 51.21 45.99 63.00
CA THR A 249 50.86 46.82 64.17
C THR A 249 51.02 46.08 65.48
N GLU A 250 52.21 45.53 65.77
CA GLU A 250 52.60 45.23 67.16
C GLU A 250 54.12 45.17 67.43
N ASP A 251 54.97 45.77 66.57
CA ASP A 251 56.43 45.86 66.80
C ASP A 251 57.02 47.26 66.55
N GLU A 252 56.26 48.34 66.82
CA GLU A 252 56.80 49.71 66.94
C GLU A 252 56.73 50.21 68.38
N ALA A 253 57.67 49.80 69.24
CA ALA A 253 57.96 50.53 70.47
C ALA A 253 59.36 50.26 71.07
N GLU A 254 60.41 50.00 70.29
CA GLU A 254 61.79 50.09 70.82
C GLU A 254 62.76 50.75 69.84
N ASN A 255 63.37 51.85 70.32
CA ASN A 255 64.62 52.49 69.93
C ASN A 255 64.70 53.43 68.70
N GLU A 256 64.58 54.72 69.02
CA GLU A 256 65.57 55.74 68.66
C GLU A 256 67.02 55.24 68.92
N GLU A 257 67.93 55.40 67.96
CA GLU A 257 69.28 55.97 68.16
C GLU A 257 70.05 56.09 66.82
N GLU A 258 70.48 57.33 66.55
CA GLU A 258 71.48 57.83 65.57
C GLU A 258 71.16 57.99 64.07
#